data_AF-I6EPN5-F1
#
_entry.id   AF-I6EPN5-F1
#
_cell.length_a   1.000
_cell.length_b   1.000
_cell.length_c   1.000
_cell.angle_alpha   90.00
_cell.angle_beta   90.00
_cell.angle_gamma   90.00
#
_symmetry.space_group_name_H-M   'P 1'
#
loop_
_entity.id
_entity.type
_entity.pdbx_description
1 polymer ?
#
loop_
_entity_poly.entity_id
_entity_poly.type
_entity_poly.pdbx_seq_one_letter_code
_entity_poly.pdbx_strand_id
1 'polypeptide(L)'
;MNLHIYADVNIYNNPLSTRTLQALQRLTSSPDYHGPRIYFSMSDGQQNTLHRPLADAVTAWFPENKQSDVSQIWHAFEHEEHANTFSAFLDRLSDTVSARNTSGFREQVAAWLEKLSTSAELRQQSFAVAADATESCEDRVALTWNNLRKTLLVHQASEGLF
;
A
#
# COMPACT_ATOMS: atom_id res chain seq x y z
N MET A 1 40.12 22.46 -17.87
CA MET A 1 40.05 22.42 -16.40
C MET A 1 38.65 21.95 -16.04
N ASN A 2 38.44 20.64 -15.89
CA ASN A 2 37.11 20.05 -15.65
C ASN A 2 36.79 20.14 -14.15
N LEU A 3 35.99 21.14 -13.76
CA LEU A 3 35.35 21.18 -12.45
C LEU A 3 34.28 20.09 -12.43
N HIS A 4 34.64 18.89 -11.97
CA HIS A 4 33.62 17.92 -11.55
C HIS A 4 32.85 18.54 -10.39
N ILE A 5 31.57 18.81 -10.62
CA ILE A 5 30.59 19.22 -9.61
C ILE A 5 30.43 18.07 -8.61
N TYR A 6 31.28 18.05 -7.58
CA TYR A 6 31.08 17.23 -6.39
C TYR A 6 30.03 17.90 -5.52
N ALA A 7 28.76 17.60 -5.81
CA ALA A 7 27.66 17.93 -4.93
C ALA A 7 27.25 16.67 -4.17
N ASP A 8 27.27 16.76 -2.85
CA ASP A 8 26.77 15.73 -1.94
C ASP A 8 25.37 16.13 -1.47
N VAL A 9 24.40 15.23 -1.63
CA VAL A 9 23.01 15.45 -1.23
C VAL A 9 22.63 14.40 -0.20
N ASN A 10 22.22 14.83 0.99
CA ASN A 10 21.81 13.95 2.07
C ASN A 10 20.28 14.02 2.25
N ILE A 11 19.63 12.88 2.06
CA ILE A 11 18.18 12.72 2.22
C ILE A 11 17.83 11.58 3.19
N TYR A 12 18.74 11.21 4.09
CA TYR A 12 18.47 10.25 5.16
C TYR A 12 17.22 10.64 5.98
N ASN A 13 16.47 9.61 6.42
CA ASN A 13 15.27 9.74 7.26
C ASN A 13 14.15 10.63 6.68
N ASN A 14 14.14 10.84 5.36
CA ASN A 14 12.99 11.44 4.72
C ASN A 14 11.93 10.38 4.40
N PRO A 15 10.62 10.71 4.50
CA PRO A 15 9.51 9.80 4.18
C PRO A 15 9.33 9.63 2.66
N LEU A 16 10.42 9.26 1.99
CA LEU A 16 10.45 8.96 0.57
C LEU A 16 9.82 7.58 0.33
N SER A 17 9.04 7.46 -0.73
CA SER A 17 8.45 6.16 -1.08
C SER A 17 9.55 5.16 -1.45
N THR A 18 9.28 3.87 -1.22
CA THR A 18 10.18 2.76 -1.57
C THR A 18 10.57 2.81 -3.06
N ARG A 19 9.64 3.21 -3.94
CA ARG A 19 9.90 3.43 -5.37
C ARG A 19 10.99 4.46 -5.62
N THR A 20 10.91 5.59 -4.92
CA THR A 20 11.87 6.70 -5.09
C THR A 20 13.26 6.24 -4.66
N LEU A 21 13.34 5.49 -3.56
CA LEU A 21 14.60 4.90 -3.07
C LEU A 21 15.16 3.85 -4.06
N GLN A 22 14.33 2.95 -4.59
CA GLN A 22 14.76 1.97 -5.60
C GLN A 22 15.18 2.61 -6.92
N ALA A 23 14.47 3.65 -7.38
CA ALA A 23 14.83 4.40 -8.57
C ALA A 23 16.15 5.15 -8.37
N LEU A 24 16.33 5.80 -7.22
CA LEU A 24 17.60 6.43 -6.85
C LEU A 24 18.73 5.42 -6.83
N GLN A 25 18.54 4.26 -6.20
CA GLN A 25 19.54 3.18 -6.17
C GLN A 25 19.94 2.75 -7.58
N ARG A 26 18.97 2.46 -8.47
CA ARG A 26 19.27 2.07 -9.86
C ARG A 26 20.02 3.16 -10.62
N LEU A 27 19.63 4.42 -10.45
CA LEU A 27 20.28 5.56 -11.11
C LEU A 27 21.70 5.78 -10.60
N THR A 28 21.90 5.79 -9.28
CA THR A 28 23.23 6.03 -8.68
C THR A 28 24.20 4.86 -8.81
N SER A 29 23.69 3.64 -9.07
CA SER A 29 24.52 2.46 -9.34
C SER A 29 24.88 2.30 -10.82
N SER A 30 24.36 3.15 -11.71
CA SER A 30 24.72 3.12 -13.13
C SER A 30 26.16 3.61 -13.35
N PRO A 31 26.97 2.91 -14.17
CA PRO A 31 28.34 3.34 -14.47
C PRO A 31 28.40 4.69 -15.23
N ASP A 32 27.33 5.09 -15.91
CA ASP A 32 27.21 6.34 -16.66
C ASP A 32 26.57 7.48 -15.84
N TYR A 33 26.45 7.29 -14.53
CA TYR A 33 25.88 8.31 -13.66
C TYR A 33 26.89 9.43 -13.41
N HIS A 34 26.56 10.63 -13.89
CA HIS A 34 27.35 11.86 -13.71
C HIS A 34 26.68 12.87 -12.77
N GLY A 35 25.70 12.45 -11.98
CA GLY A 35 24.98 13.30 -11.04
C GLY A 35 25.65 13.42 -9.66
N PRO A 36 25.03 14.15 -8.72
CA PRO A 36 25.53 14.31 -7.36
C PRO A 36 25.57 12.98 -6.59
N ARG A 37 26.42 12.87 -5.57
CA ARG A 37 26.42 11.71 -4.67
C ARG A 37 25.27 11.84 -3.68
N ILE A 38 24.31 10.92 -3.74
CA ILE A 38 23.09 10.98 -2.93
C ILE A 38 23.19 9.94 -1.82
N TYR A 39 23.08 10.41 -0.58
CA TYR A 39 23.05 9.58 0.63
C TYR A 39 21.59 9.39 1.06
N PHE A 40 21.11 8.15 1.00
CA PHE A 40 19.75 7.79 1.37
C PHE A 40 19.74 6.48 2.16
N SER A 41 18.79 6.35 3.08
CA SER A 41 18.46 5.10 3.75
C SER A 41 17.54 4.30 2.86
N MET A 42 17.94 3.11 2.45
CA MET A 42 16.97 2.10 2.05
C MET A 42 16.17 1.75 3.29
N SER A 43 14.85 1.98 3.28
CA SER A 43 13.99 1.27 4.22
C SER A 43 14.30 -0.22 4.03
N ASP A 44 14.45 -0.98 5.12
CA ASP A 44 14.83 -2.41 5.15
C ASP A 44 13.87 -3.36 4.37
N GLY A 45 13.03 -2.84 3.48
CA GLY A 45 12.10 -3.57 2.63
C GLY A 45 12.75 -4.45 1.54
N GLN A 46 14.07 -4.66 1.56
CA GLN A 46 14.72 -5.71 0.75
C GLN A 46 15.31 -6.87 1.56
N GLN A 47 15.24 -6.87 2.91
CA GLN A 47 15.66 -8.03 3.72
C GLN A 47 14.61 -8.57 4.69
N ASN A 48 13.37 -8.06 4.64
CA ASN A 48 12.25 -8.72 5.31
C ASN A 48 10.99 -8.65 4.44
N THR A 49 10.71 -9.71 3.69
CA THR A 49 9.34 -10.05 3.30
C THR A 49 8.55 -10.56 4.51
N LEU A 50 8.67 -9.88 5.66
CA LEU A 50 7.66 -9.95 6.70
C LEU A 50 6.56 -9.03 6.21
N HIS A 51 5.73 -9.54 5.30
CA HIS A 51 4.41 -8.95 5.08
C HIS A 51 3.79 -8.79 6.47
N ARG A 52 3.47 -7.55 6.84
CA ARG A 52 2.78 -7.33 8.10
C ARG A 52 1.50 -8.20 8.09
N PRO A 53 1.15 -8.85 9.20
CA PRO A 53 -0.10 -9.58 9.34
C PRO A 53 -1.28 -8.80 8.74
N LEU A 54 -2.22 -9.51 8.11
CA LEU A 54 -3.40 -8.87 7.52
C LEU A 54 -4.16 -8.02 8.56
N ALA A 55 -4.27 -8.54 9.78
CA ALA A 55 -4.87 -7.85 10.91
C ALA A 55 -4.18 -6.51 11.19
N ASP A 56 -2.84 -6.50 11.31
CA ASP A 56 -2.04 -5.28 11.49
C ASP A 56 -2.21 -4.31 10.33
N ALA A 57 -2.39 -4.86 9.12
CA ALA A 57 -2.55 -4.04 7.95
C ALA A 57 -3.85 -3.27 7.91
N VAL A 58 -4.91 -3.91 8.39
CA VAL A 58 -6.25 -3.37 8.43
C VAL A 58 -6.38 -2.41 9.60
N THR A 59 -5.89 -2.76 10.79
CA THR A 59 -6.00 -1.93 12.00
C THR A 59 -5.34 -0.57 11.85
N ALA A 60 -4.28 -0.48 11.04
CA ALA A 60 -3.65 0.80 10.69
C ALA A 60 -4.65 1.81 10.08
N TRP A 61 -5.73 1.36 9.42
CA TRP A 61 -6.76 2.23 8.85
C TRP A 61 -7.82 2.70 9.85
N PHE A 62 -7.89 2.08 11.02
CA PHE A 62 -8.89 2.35 12.05
C PHE A 62 -8.32 3.20 13.19
N PRO A 63 -9.17 4.00 13.87
CA PRO A 63 -8.78 4.69 15.09
C PRO A 63 -8.49 3.67 16.21
N GLU A 64 -7.57 4.03 17.11
CA GLU A 64 -7.01 3.17 18.16
C GLU A 64 -8.09 2.45 19.00
N ASN A 65 -9.21 3.12 19.26
CA ASN A 65 -10.34 2.58 20.03
C ASN A 65 -11.07 1.41 19.35
N LYS A 66 -10.89 1.21 18.04
CA LYS A 66 -11.48 0.09 17.28
C LYS A 66 -10.46 -0.97 16.86
N GLN A 67 -9.16 -0.73 17.07
CA GLN A 67 -8.11 -1.60 16.53
C GLN A 67 -8.16 -3.01 17.12
N SER A 68 -8.43 -3.17 18.41
CA SER A 68 -8.51 -4.50 19.04
C SER A 68 -9.60 -5.38 18.41
N ASP A 69 -10.81 -4.84 18.25
CA ASP A 69 -11.95 -5.58 17.69
C ASP A 69 -11.70 -5.93 16.22
N VAL A 70 -11.18 -4.97 15.45
CA VAL A 70 -10.85 -5.17 14.02
C VAL A 70 -9.73 -6.20 13.88
N SER A 71 -8.69 -6.12 14.70
CA SER A 71 -7.58 -7.08 14.68
C SER A 71 -8.08 -8.51 14.87
N GLN A 72 -8.94 -8.72 15.88
CA GLN A 72 -9.48 -10.02 16.20
C GLN A 72 -10.33 -10.61 15.06
N ILE A 73 -11.16 -9.78 14.42
CA ILE A 73 -11.97 -10.21 13.28
C ILE A 73 -11.08 -10.58 12.09
N TRP A 74 -10.10 -9.73 11.77
CA TRP A 74 -9.27 -9.91 10.57
C TRP A 74 -8.19 -10.98 10.73
N HIS A 75 -7.80 -11.33 11.96
CA HIS A 75 -6.98 -12.51 12.23
C HIS A 75 -7.62 -13.81 11.72
N ALA A 76 -8.95 -13.92 11.77
CA ALA A 76 -9.66 -15.08 11.24
C ALA A 76 -9.52 -15.23 9.72
N PHE A 77 -9.25 -14.13 9.00
CA PHE A 77 -9.14 -14.11 7.53
C PHE A 77 -7.69 -14.20 7.04
N GLU A 78 -6.72 -14.29 7.95
CA GLU A 78 -5.30 -14.29 7.62
C GLU A 78 -4.86 -15.55 6.84
N HIS A 79 -5.61 -16.65 6.99
CA HIS A 79 -5.37 -17.91 6.28
C HIS A 79 -6.09 -17.99 4.92
N GLU A 80 -6.83 -16.95 4.52
CA GLU A 80 -7.51 -16.93 3.22
C GLU A 80 -6.51 -16.73 2.07
N GLU A 81 -6.86 -17.27 0.91
CA GLU A 81 -6.06 -17.11 -0.30
C GLU A 81 -5.91 -15.62 -0.66
N HIS A 82 -4.69 -15.20 -0.99
CA HIS A 82 -4.32 -13.81 -1.28
C HIS A 82 -4.39 -12.83 -0.09
N ALA A 83 -4.58 -13.27 1.16
CA ALA A 83 -4.54 -12.40 2.35
C ALA A 83 -3.23 -11.61 2.49
N ASN A 84 -2.08 -12.27 2.30
CA ASN A 84 -0.76 -11.62 2.35
C ASN A 84 -0.59 -10.56 1.25
N THR A 85 -1.12 -10.86 0.07
CA THR A 85 -1.09 -9.98 -1.09
C THR A 85 -1.97 -8.75 -0.87
N PHE A 86 -3.12 -8.94 -0.24
CA PHE A 86 -4.01 -7.85 0.17
C PHE A 86 -3.38 -6.97 1.27
N SER A 87 -2.68 -7.56 2.24
CA SER A 87 -1.90 -6.81 3.24
C SER A 87 -0.88 -5.88 2.57
N ALA A 88 -0.12 -6.40 1.62
CA ALA A 88 0.84 -5.60 0.83
C ALA A 88 0.16 -4.50 0.02
N PHE A 89 -1.04 -4.75 -0.52
CA PHE A 89 -1.83 -3.74 -1.19
C PHE A 89 -2.24 -2.61 -0.23
N LEU A 90 -2.71 -2.93 0.99
CA LEU A 90 -3.07 -1.94 1.99
C LEU A 90 -1.88 -1.08 2.43
N ASP A 91 -0.70 -1.69 2.59
CA ASP A 91 0.54 -0.94 2.86
C ASP A 91 0.83 0.08 1.77
N ARG A 92 0.82 -0.38 0.51
CA ARG A 92 1.05 0.48 -0.66
C ARG A 92 0.00 1.56 -0.77
N LEU A 93 -1.26 1.25 -0.50
CA LEU A 93 -2.36 2.21 -0.51
C LEU A 93 -2.13 3.28 0.56
N SER A 94 -1.63 2.91 1.74
CA SER A 94 -1.31 3.86 2.82
C SER A 94 -0.12 4.77 2.50
N ASP A 95 0.79 4.33 1.62
CA ASP A 95 1.92 5.13 1.13
C ASP A 95 1.49 6.17 0.06
N THR A 96 0.28 6.04 -0.49
CA THR A 96 -0.19 7.01 -1.51
C THR A 96 -0.45 8.40 -0.92
N VAL A 97 -0.23 9.42 -1.76
CA VAL A 97 -0.46 10.83 -1.41
C VAL A 97 -1.90 11.07 -0.93
N SER A 98 -2.88 10.37 -1.51
CA SER A 98 -4.29 10.47 -1.11
C SER A 98 -4.53 9.97 0.33
N ALA A 99 -3.86 8.88 0.72
CA ALA A 99 -3.96 8.35 2.09
C ALA A 99 -3.25 9.21 3.13
N ARG A 100 -2.19 9.94 2.73
CA ARG A 100 -1.43 10.85 3.60
C ARG A 100 -2.10 12.22 3.76
N ASN A 101 -2.72 12.75 2.70
CA ASN A 101 -3.18 14.14 2.67
C ASN A 101 -4.70 14.32 2.82
N THR A 102 -5.49 13.24 2.89
CA THR A 102 -6.95 13.35 2.97
C THR A 102 -7.51 12.44 4.07
N SER A 103 -7.91 13.04 5.19
CA SER A 103 -8.53 12.33 6.32
C SER A 103 -9.77 11.52 5.89
N GLY A 104 -10.63 12.11 5.05
CA GLY A 104 -11.82 11.45 4.51
C GLY A 104 -11.51 10.24 3.62
N PHE A 105 -10.29 10.10 3.09
CA PHE A 105 -9.89 8.91 2.35
C PHE A 105 -9.69 7.71 3.29
N ARG A 106 -9.03 7.91 4.43
CA ARG A 106 -8.85 6.84 5.42
C ARG A 106 -10.19 6.36 5.97
N GLU A 107 -11.12 7.29 6.24
CA GLU A 107 -12.48 6.94 6.67
C GLU A 107 -13.22 6.10 5.64
N GLN A 108 -13.09 6.42 4.34
CA GLN A 108 -13.69 5.62 3.26
C GLN A 108 -13.08 4.21 3.19
N VAL A 109 -11.76 4.08 3.34
CA VAL A 109 -11.09 2.79 3.37
C VAL A 109 -11.52 1.98 4.60
N ALA A 110 -11.60 2.60 5.78
CA ALA A 110 -12.07 1.95 7.00
C ALA A 110 -13.52 1.45 6.87
N ALA A 111 -14.44 2.29 6.37
CA ALA A 111 -15.83 1.89 6.14
C ALA A 111 -15.95 0.77 5.10
N TRP A 112 -15.08 0.76 4.10
CA TRP A 112 -15.01 -0.33 3.12
C TRP A 112 -14.50 -1.63 3.75
N LEU A 113 -13.45 -1.56 4.58
CA LEU A 113 -12.94 -2.73 5.33
C LEU A 113 -13.99 -3.30 6.30
N GLU A 114 -14.82 -2.47 6.95
CA GLU A 114 -15.95 -2.95 7.77
C GLU A 114 -16.98 -3.74 6.94
N LYS A 115 -17.19 -3.41 5.66
CA LYS A 115 -18.07 -4.18 4.78
C LYS A 115 -17.44 -5.50 4.33
N LEU A 116 -16.13 -5.51 4.10
CA LEU A 116 -15.38 -6.73 3.74
C LEU A 116 -15.34 -7.74 4.89
N SER A 117 -15.39 -7.29 6.14
CA SER A 117 -15.43 -8.20 7.28
C SER A 117 -16.77 -8.93 7.39
N THR A 118 -17.86 -8.34 6.88
CA THR A 118 -19.22 -8.90 6.93
C THR A 118 -19.61 -9.72 5.70
N SER A 119 -19.02 -9.47 4.52
CA SER A 119 -19.30 -10.23 3.29
C SER A 119 -18.07 -11.00 2.80
N ALA A 120 -18.15 -12.34 2.87
CA ALA A 120 -17.09 -13.24 2.41
C ALA A 120 -16.89 -13.17 0.88
N GLU A 121 -17.97 -13.04 0.09
CA GLU A 121 -17.89 -12.90 -1.37
C GLU A 121 -17.18 -11.61 -1.78
N LEU A 122 -17.54 -10.48 -1.15
CA LEU A 122 -16.85 -9.21 -1.39
C LEU A 122 -15.39 -9.26 -0.98
N ARG A 123 -15.07 -9.93 0.12
CA ARG A 123 -13.69 -10.09 0.59
C ARG A 123 -12.85 -10.87 -0.42
N GLN A 124 -13.33 -12.04 -0.87
CA GLN A 124 -12.62 -12.84 -1.88
C GLN A 124 -12.42 -12.08 -3.19
N GLN A 125 -13.46 -11.42 -3.70
CA GLN A 125 -13.33 -10.59 -4.91
C GLN A 125 -12.32 -9.46 -4.72
N SER A 126 -12.33 -8.80 -3.56
CA SER A 126 -11.39 -7.72 -3.25
C SER A 126 -9.96 -8.21 -3.15
N PHE A 127 -9.75 -9.40 -2.59
CA PHE A 127 -8.45 -10.03 -2.46
C PHE A 127 -7.88 -10.43 -3.83
N ALA A 128 -8.70 -11.02 -4.69
CA ALA A 128 -8.31 -11.34 -6.08
C ALA A 128 -7.93 -10.08 -6.87
N VAL A 129 -8.74 -9.02 -6.80
CA VAL A 129 -8.45 -7.74 -7.47
C VAL A 129 -7.16 -7.09 -6.93
N ALA A 130 -6.89 -7.21 -5.63
CA ALA A 130 -5.64 -6.73 -5.04
C ALA A 130 -4.43 -7.59 -5.45
N ALA A 131 -4.61 -8.90 -5.65
CA ALA A 131 -3.57 -9.79 -6.15
C ALA A 131 -3.16 -9.42 -7.58
N ASP A 132 -4.12 -9.27 -8.48
CA ASP A 132 -3.87 -8.82 -9.87
C ASP A 132 -3.13 -7.46 -9.91
N ALA A 133 -3.46 -6.57 -8.97
CA ALA A 133 -2.88 -5.25 -8.86
C ALA A 133 -1.44 -5.23 -8.34
N THR A 134 -1.09 -6.17 -7.47
CA THR A 134 0.24 -6.25 -6.87
C THR A 134 1.23 -7.01 -7.75
N GLU A 135 0.74 -7.90 -8.62
CA GLU A 135 1.51 -8.59 -9.65
C GLU A 135 1.90 -7.65 -10.82
N SER A 136 1.03 -6.69 -11.17
CA SER A 136 1.25 -5.73 -12.25
C SER A 136 1.55 -4.31 -11.71
N CYS A 137 2.82 -4.02 -11.40
CA CYS A 137 3.46 -2.70 -11.18
C CYS A 137 2.66 -1.51 -10.57
N GLU A 138 3.34 -0.77 -9.67
CA GLU A 138 2.87 0.33 -8.83
C GLU A 138 1.91 1.38 -9.43
N ASP A 139 1.95 1.66 -10.73
CA ASP A 139 1.09 2.66 -11.38
C ASP A 139 -0.41 2.29 -11.33
N ARG A 140 -0.74 1.05 -10.94
CA ARG A 140 -2.13 0.60 -10.84
C ARG A 140 -2.76 0.68 -9.45
N VAL A 141 -2.08 1.03 -8.35
CA VAL A 141 -2.73 1.08 -7.01
C VAL A 141 -3.95 2.02 -7.00
N ALA A 142 -3.83 3.19 -7.63
CA ALA A 142 -4.95 4.13 -7.79
C ALA A 142 -6.07 3.58 -8.70
N LEU A 143 -5.70 2.84 -9.76
CA LEU A 143 -6.67 2.17 -10.65
C LEU A 143 -7.41 1.05 -9.91
N THR A 144 -6.69 0.27 -9.11
CA THR A 144 -7.23 -0.82 -8.30
C THR A 144 -8.18 -0.29 -7.25
N TRP A 145 -7.85 0.82 -6.58
CA TRP A 145 -8.79 1.49 -5.69
C TRP A 145 -10.08 1.89 -6.41
N ASN A 146 -9.99 2.45 -7.61
CA ASN A 146 -11.17 2.77 -8.42
C ASN A 146 -11.97 1.51 -8.82
N ASN A 147 -11.29 0.41 -9.13
CA ASN A 147 -11.94 -0.87 -9.44
C ASN A 147 -12.64 -1.47 -8.23
N LEU A 148 -12.01 -1.48 -7.06
CA LEU A 148 -12.61 -1.94 -5.80
C LEU A 148 -13.85 -1.13 -5.43
N ARG A 149 -13.79 0.20 -5.63
CA ARG A 149 -14.96 1.08 -5.43
C ARG A 149 -16.09 0.76 -6.40
N LYS A 150 -15.79 0.41 -7.66
CA LYS A 150 -16.79 -0.07 -8.63
C LYS A 150 -17.38 -1.41 -8.20
N THR A 151 -16.57 -2.38 -7.77
CA THR A 151 -17.04 -3.68 -7.29
C THR A 151 -18.00 -3.52 -6.11
N LEU A 152 -17.67 -2.62 -5.17
CA LEU A 152 -18.54 -2.30 -4.04
C LEU A 152 -19.88 -1.72 -4.49
N LEU A 153 -19.89 -0.82 -5.48
CA LEU A 153 -21.12 -0.24 -6.03
C LEU A 153 -21.97 -1.29 -6.76
N VAL A 154 -21.34 -2.17 -7.53
CA VAL A 154 -22.01 -3.28 -8.22
C VAL A 154 -22.67 -4.23 -7.21
N HIS A 155 -21.96 -4.57 -6.13
CA HIS A 155 -22.51 -5.43 -5.08
C HIS A 155 -23.71 -4.79 -4.37
N GLN A 156 -23.64 -3.49 -4.06
CA GLN A 156 -24.76 -2.75 -3.48
C GLN A 156 -25.97 -2.72 -4.43
N ALA A 157 -25.73 -2.61 -5.73
CA ALA A 157 -26.79 -2.72 -6.74
C ALA A 157 -27.41 -4.12 -6.80
N SER A 158 -26.60 -5.18 -6.70
CA SER A 158 -27.13 -6.55 -6.65
C SER A 158 -27.88 -6.88 -5.36
N GLU A 159 -27.56 -6.22 -4.25
CA GLU A 159 -28.27 -6.35 -2.96
C GLU A 159 -29.57 -5.51 -2.89
N GLY A 160 -29.91 -4.75 -3.93
CA GLY A 160 -31.15 -3.97 -3.98
C GLY A 160 -31.14 -2.68 -3.15
N LEU A 161 -29.96 -2.09 -2.92
CA LEU A 161 -29.81 -0.77 -2.26
C LEU A 161 -30.08 0.43 -3.20
N PHE A 162 -30.64 0.20 -4.39
CA PHE A 162 -31.02 1.20 -5.37
C PHE A 162 -32.42 0.94 -5.93
#